data_AF-A0A0U1LP46-F1
#
_entry.id   AF-A0A0U1LP46-F1
#
_cell.length_a   1.000
_cell.length_b   1.000
_cell.length_c   1.000
_cell.angle_alpha   90.00
_cell.angle_beta   90.00
_cell.angle_gamma   90.00
#
_symmetry.space_group_name_H-M   'P 1'
#
loop_
_entity.id
_entity.type
_entity.pdbx_description
1 polymer ?
#
loop_
_entity_poly.entity_id
_entity_poly.type
_entity_poly.pdbx_seq_one_letter_code
_entity_poly.pdbx_strand_id
1 'polypeptide(L)'
;MGLLLSLTALLAYGVRLGYIILEGNLQTTLSHSRHSRWSAGLSWSTFINYWGYAITDDLQIGAIFLLAAMTAPLAFGFLVYHCYLIWAGMTTNETSKWDDWKEDIADGLVYRASKSEIYRAPKPRNESIDPESRWPGTTDQVLIMTGGEPPRIGFSIATQSSCILQPEDENAPVDPRFHRVGTIRAIDNIYDLGFWRNLQDMMNWPVQ
;
A
#
# COMPACT_ATOMS: atom_id res chain seq x y z
N MET A 1 -11.02 -5.33 -4.78
CA MET A 1 -10.10 -6.50 -4.78
C MET A 1 -10.57 -7.68 -5.61
N GLY A 2 -11.82 -8.14 -5.51
CA GLY A 2 -12.29 -9.33 -6.25
C GLY A 2 -12.04 -9.28 -7.77
N LEU A 3 -12.25 -8.12 -8.40
CA LEU A 3 -11.97 -7.90 -9.83
C LEU A 3 -10.47 -8.00 -10.17
N LEU A 4 -9.60 -7.40 -9.36
CA LEU A 4 -8.15 -7.44 -9.60
C LEU A 4 -7.59 -8.86 -9.41
N LEU A 5 -8.08 -9.57 -8.40
CA LEU A 5 -7.74 -10.97 -8.16
C LEU A 5 -8.19 -11.85 -9.31
N SER A 6 -9.45 -11.73 -9.76
CA SER A 6 -9.97 -12.53 -10.88
C SER A 6 -9.27 -12.20 -12.20
N LEU A 7 -8.98 -10.92 -12.47
CA LEU A 7 -8.23 -10.48 -13.64
C LEU A 7 -6.80 -11.05 -13.62
N THR A 8 -6.08 -10.94 -12.50
CA THR A 8 -4.73 -11.47 -12.37
C THR A 8 -4.70 -12.99 -12.55
N ALA A 9 -5.67 -13.69 -11.96
CA ALA A 9 -5.82 -15.14 -12.14
C ALA A 9 -6.12 -15.52 -13.60
N LEU A 10 -7.00 -14.79 -14.28
CA LEU A 10 -7.35 -15.02 -15.68
C LEU A 10 -6.15 -14.78 -16.60
N LEU A 11 -5.38 -13.71 -16.37
CA LEU A 11 -4.18 -13.41 -17.13
C LEU A 11 -3.08 -14.46 -16.92
N ALA A 12 -2.83 -14.84 -15.66
CA ALA A 12 -1.87 -15.90 -15.34
C ALA A 12 -2.27 -17.25 -15.98
N TYR A 13 -3.58 -17.55 -15.97
CA TYR A 13 -4.12 -18.73 -16.65
C TYR A 13 -3.93 -18.64 -18.17
N GLY A 14 -4.23 -17.50 -18.79
CA GLY A 14 -4.04 -17.29 -20.23
C GLY A 14 -2.58 -17.43 -20.67
N VAL A 15 -1.65 -16.88 -19.90
CA VAL A 15 -0.20 -17.05 -20.13
C VAL A 15 0.20 -18.52 -20.03
N ARG A 16 -0.23 -19.20 -18.95
CA ARG A 16 0.11 -20.61 -18.72
C ARG A 16 -0.48 -21.52 -19.81
N LEU A 17 -1.73 -21.32 -20.17
CA LEU A 17 -2.42 -22.11 -21.18
C LEU A 17 -1.78 -21.90 -22.56
N GLY A 18 -1.56 -20.64 -22.95
CA GLY A 18 -0.89 -20.31 -24.21
C GLY A 18 0.52 -20.89 -24.28
N TYR A 19 1.29 -20.81 -23.19
CA TYR A 19 2.62 -21.40 -23.10
C TYR A 19 2.59 -22.93 -23.31
N ILE A 20 1.69 -23.64 -22.62
CA ILE A 20 1.59 -25.12 -22.72
C ILE A 20 1.21 -25.55 -24.14
N ILE A 21 0.27 -24.85 -24.78
CA ILE A 21 -0.18 -25.20 -26.14
C ILE A 21 0.96 -24.95 -27.16
N LEU A 22 1.58 -23.77 -27.12
CA LEU A 22 2.66 -23.41 -28.02
C LEU A 22 3.92 -24.28 -27.81
N GLU A 23 4.28 -24.56 -26.54
CA GLU A 23 5.37 -25.48 -26.21
C GLU A 23 5.06 -26.89 -26.70
N GLY A 24 3.81 -27.34 -26.59
CA GLY A 24 3.35 -28.63 -27.12
C GLY A 24 3.54 -28.74 -28.63
N ASN A 25 3.12 -27.72 -29.39
CA ASN A 25 3.28 -27.67 -30.85
C ASN A 25 4.75 -27.65 -31.27
N LEU A 26 5.60 -26.92 -30.54
CA LEU A 26 7.04 -26.90 -30.77
C LEU A 26 7.68 -28.25 -30.46
N GLN A 27 7.27 -28.89 -29.37
CA GLN A 27 7.76 -30.21 -28.98
C GLN A 27 7.40 -31.26 -30.04
N THR A 28 6.18 -31.27 -30.58
CA THR A 28 5.80 -32.22 -31.64
C THR A 28 6.53 -32.00 -32.95
N THR A 29 6.87 -30.75 -33.27
CA THR A 29 7.48 -30.38 -34.56
C THR A 29 9.00 -30.54 -34.56
N LEU A 30 9.66 -30.16 -33.47
CA LEU A 30 11.13 -30.09 -33.40
C LEU A 30 11.76 -31.30 -32.69
N SER A 31 11.05 -31.95 -31.76
CA SER A 31 11.61 -33.09 -31.05
C SER A 31 11.37 -34.39 -31.80
N HIS A 32 12.46 -35.10 -32.12
CA HIS A 32 12.41 -36.44 -32.71
C HIS A 32 12.17 -37.54 -31.66
N SER A 33 12.25 -37.20 -30.37
CA SER A 33 12.09 -38.10 -29.23
C SER A 33 11.27 -37.43 -28.13
N ARG A 34 10.29 -38.15 -27.60
CA ARG A 34 9.40 -37.71 -26.50
C ARG A 34 10.14 -37.36 -25.20
N HIS A 35 11.40 -37.79 -25.05
CA HIS A 35 12.18 -37.61 -23.82
C HIS A 35 13.16 -36.43 -23.86
N SER A 36 13.40 -35.81 -25.03
CA SER A 36 14.28 -34.64 -25.14
C SER A 36 13.46 -33.37 -25.27
N ARG A 37 13.67 -32.38 -24.39
CA ARG A 37 13.04 -31.05 -24.55
C ARG A 37 13.49 -30.44 -25.89
N TRP A 38 12.56 -29.87 -26.64
CA TRP A 38 12.86 -29.22 -27.93
C TRP A 38 13.88 -28.08 -27.80
N SER A 39 13.96 -27.45 -26.62
CA SER A 39 14.87 -26.35 -26.34
C SER A 39 16.28 -26.77 -25.90
N ALA A 40 16.55 -28.08 -25.76
CA ALA A 40 17.83 -28.57 -25.30
C ALA A 40 18.94 -28.26 -26.32
N GLY A 41 19.98 -27.55 -25.89
CA GLY A 41 21.14 -27.21 -26.74
C GLY A 41 20.92 -26.07 -27.73
N LEU A 42 19.78 -25.36 -27.67
CA LEU A 42 19.52 -24.22 -28.55
C LEU A 42 20.17 -22.92 -28.03
N SER A 43 20.64 -22.10 -28.97
CA SER A 43 21.05 -20.73 -28.68
C SER A 43 19.84 -19.85 -28.34
N TRP A 44 20.06 -18.76 -27.60
CA TRP A 44 19.00 -17.82 -27.21
C TRP A 44 18.28 -17.19 -28.42
N SER A 45 19.02 -16.83 -29.48
CA SER A 45 18.43 -16.26 -30.70
C SER A 45 17.56 -17.28 -31.43
N THR A 46 18.05 -18.52 -31.54
CA THR A 46 17.30 -19.64 -32.12
C THR A 46 16.03 -19.95 -31.33
N PHE A 47 16.11 -19.93 -30.00
CA PHE A 47 14.97 -20.12 -29.11
C PHE A 47 13.88 -19.05 -29.33
N ILE A 48 14.25 -17.77 -29.37
CA ILE A 48 13.31 -16.67 -29.62
C ILE A 48 12.70 -16.79 -31.02
N ASN A 49 13.49 -17.15 -32.04
CA ASN A 49 12.99 -17.33 -33.39
C ASN A 49 11.95 -18.45 -33.48
N TYR A 50 12.16 -19.58 -32.82
CA TYR A 50 11.18 -20.67 -32.79
C TYR A 50 9.90 -20.29 -32.03
N TRP A 51 10.01 -19.54 -30.93
CA TRP A 51 8.83 -18.98 -30.27
C TRP A 51 8.06 -18.01 -31.16
N GLY A 52 8.77 -17.14 -31.89
CA GLY A 52 8.16 -16.27 -32.90
C GLY A 52 7.41 -17.06 -33.96
N TYR A 53 8.02 -18.13 -34.47
CA TYR A 53 7.38 -19.03 -35.43
C TYR A 53 6.12 -19.69 -34.85
N ALA A 54 6.19 -20.26 -33.63
CA ALA A 54 5.05 -20.89 -32.98
C ALA A 54 3.86 -19.93 -32.78
N ILE A 55 4.15 -18.67 -32.44
CA ILE A 55 3.13 -17.63 -32.28
C ILE A 55 2.49 -17.27 -33.63
N THR A 56 3.26 -17.26 -34.72
CA THR A 56 2.73 -16.95 -36.06
C THR A 56 2.01 -18.12 -36.72
N ASP A 57 2.32 -19.36 -36.32
CA ASP A 57 1.68 -20.58 -36.83
C ASP A 57 0.21 -20.67 -36.40
N ASP A 58 -0.07 -20.36 -35.13
CA ASP A 58 -1.43 -20.17 -34.61
C ASP A 58 -1.62 -18.74 -34.11
N LEU A 59 -2.06 -17.85 -35.01
CA LEU A 59 -2.23 -16.44 -34.71
C LEU A 59 -3.27 -16.20 -33.59
N GLN A 60 -4.29 -17.06 -33.46
CA GLN A 60 -5.33 -16.86 -32.43
C GLN A 60 -4.76 -17.14 -31.04
N ILE A 61 -4.12 -18.29 -30.86
CA ILE A 61 -3.54 -18.69 -29.58
C ILE A 61 -2.32 -17.80 -29.26
N GLY A 62 -1.49 -17.52 -30.26
CA GLY A 62 -0.33 -16.65 -30.17
C GLY A 62 -0.70 -15.22 -29.75
N ALA A 63 -1.73 -14.62 -30.35
CA ALA A 63 -2.19 -13.28 -29.99
C ALA A 63 -2.75 -13.21 -28.56
N ILE A 64 -3.57 -14.19 -28.15
CA ILE A 64 -4.12 -14.26 -26.78
C ILE A 64 -2.97 -14.43 -25.76
N PHE A 65 -2.02 -15.31 -26.05
CA PHE A 65 -0.84 -15.54 -25.22
C PHE A 65 -0.01 -14.27 -25.04
N LEU A 66 0.32 -13.58 -26.15
CA LEU A 66 1.11 -12.34 -26.09
C LEU A 66 0.39 -11.22 -25.35
N LEU A 67 -0.91 -11.04 -25.62
CA LEU A 67 -1.71 -10.04 -24.93
C LEU A 67 -1.74 -10.32 -23.42
N ALA A 68 -1.97 -11.58 -23.02
CA ALA A 68 -1.96 -11.97 -21.61
C ALA A 68 -0.57 -11.79 -20.98
N ALA A 69 0.50 -12.16 -21.69
CA ALA A 69 1.88 -12.06 -21.20
C ALA A 69 2.33 -10.61 -20.99
N MET A 70 1.90 -9.69 -21.85
CA MET A 70 2.20 -8.26 -21.73
C MET A 70 1.37 -7.56 -20.64
N THR A 71 0.14 -8.02 -20.40
CA THR A 71 -0.77 -7.40 -19.42
C THR A 71 -0.67 -7.98 -18.02
N ALA A 72 -0.21 -9.24 -17.87
CA ALA A 72 -0.06 -9.91 -16.57
C ALA A 72 0.86 -9.16 -15.58
N PRO A 73 2.04 -8.63 -15.97
CA PRO A 73 2.90 -7.90 -15.05
C PRO A 73 2.22 -6.67 -14.44
N LEU A 74 1.45 -5.94 -15.24
CA LEU A 74 0.73 -4.75 -14.80
C LEU A 74 -0.36 -5.12 -13.78
N ALA A 75 -1.18 -6.14 -14.09
CA ALA A 75 -2.21 -6.61 -13.18
C ALA A 75 -1.62 -7.12 -11.86
N PHE A 76 -0.51 -7.86 -11.92
CA PHE A 76 0.20 -8.34 -10.74
C PHE A 76 0.76 -7.18 -9.90
N GLY A 77 1.33 -6.16 -10.53
CA GLY A 77 1.79 -4.94 -9.85
C GLY A 77 0.67 -4.24 -9.09
N PHE A 78 -0.49 -4.05 -9.73
CA PHE A 78 -1.66 -3.50 -9.06
C PHE A 78 -2.13 -4.38 -7.91
N LEU A 79 -2.16 -5.71 -8.08
CA LEU A 79 -2.57 -6.62 -7.02
C LEU A 79 -1.65 -6.52 -5.80
N VAL A 80 -0.33 -6.55 -6.01
CA VAL A 80 0.66 -6.43 -4.93
C VAL A 80 0.52 -5.09 -4.19
N TYR A 81 0.37 -4.00 -4.93
CA TYR A 81 0.17 -2.68 -4.34
C TYR A 81 -1.09 -2.63 -3.46
N HIS A 82 -2.17 -3.21 -3.94
CA HIS A 82 -3.42 -3.28 -3.19
C HIS A 82 -3.32 -4.19 -1.95
N CYS A 83 -2.58 -5.30 -2.02
CA CYS A 83 -2.26 -6.11 -0.84
C CYS A 83 -1.44 -5.33 0.19
N TYR A 84 -0.49 -4.51 -0.27
CA TYR A 84 0.29 -3.62 0.58
C TYR A 84 -0.60 -2.58 1.28
N LEU A 85 -1.55 -1.96 0.56
CA LEU A 85 -2.50 -1.02 1.16
C LEU A 85 -3.34 -1.67 2.29
N ILE A 86 -3.83 -2.90 2.08
CA ILE A 86 -4.54 -3.65 3.13
C ILE A 86 -3.62 -3.91 4.33
N TRP A 87 -2.37 -4.31 4.05
CA TRP A 87 -1.38 -4.59 5.09
C TRP A 87 -1.03 -3.36 5.92
N ALA A 88 -0.87 -2.20 5.29
CA ALA A 88 -0.58 -0.94 5.96
C ALA A 88 -1.84 -0.30 6.58
N GLY A 89 -3.04 -0.83 6.32
CA GLY A 89 -4.30 -0.26 6.79
C GLY A 89 -4.51 1.16 6.29
N MET A 90 -4.23 1.41 5.01
CA MET A 90 -4.33 2.75 4.43
C MET A 90 -4.98 2.74 3.06
N THR A 91 -5.68 3.82 2.74
CA THR A 91 -6.18 4.10 1.40
C THR A 91 -5.15 4.87 0.57
N THR A 92 -5.31 4.90 -0.75
CA THR A 92 -4.41 5.68 -1.63
C THR A 92 -4.36 7.16 -1.24
N ASN A 93 -5.49 7.74 -0.83
CA ASN A 93 -5.55 9.13 -0.38
C ASN A 93 -4.79 9.35 0.94
N GLU A 94 -4.88 8.40 1.87
CA GLU A 94 -4.12 8.46 3.12
C GLU A 94 -2.62 8.26 2.87
N THR A 95 -2.24 7.43 1.91
CA THR A 95 -0.84 7.25 1.52
C THR A 95 -0.19 8.58 1.11
N SER A 96 -0.92 9.44 0.38
CA SER A 96 -0.44 10.79 0.03
C SER A 96 -0.23 11.65 1.28
N LYS A 97 -1.19 11.63 2.21
CA LYS A 97 -1.06 12.37 3.48
C LYS A 97 0.15 11.90 4.28
N TRP A 98 0.39 10.60 4.32
CA TRP A 98 1.56 10.04 5.01
C TRP A 98 2.88 10.48 4.36
N ASP A 99 2.90 10.73 3.06
CA ASP A 99 4.06 11.27 2.36
C ASP A 99 4.26 12.76 2.71
N ASP A 100 3.19 13.56 2.74
CA ASP A 100 3.25 14.95 3.21
C ASP A 100 3.81 15.01 4.66
N TRP A 101 3.29 14.16 5.56
CA TRP A 101 3.80 14.06 6.94
C TRP A 101 5.27 13.63 7.00
N LYS A 102 5.73 12.80 6.06
CA LYS A 102 7.12 12.34 6.02
C LYS A 102 8.06 13.47 5.65
N GLU A 103 7.65 14.37 4.75
CA GLU A 103 8.37 15.60 4.42
C GLU A 103 8.41 16.54 5.64
N ASP A 104 7.28 16.78 6.30
CA ASP A 104 7.22 17.64 7.50
C ASP A 104 8.06 17.10 8.68
N ILE A 105 8.15 15.77 8.81
CA ILE A 105 9.02 15.10 9.80
C ILE A 105 10.49 15.27 9.43
N ALA A 106 10.84 15.15 8.14
CA ALA A 106 12.20 15.35 7.66
C ALA A 106 12.68 16.78 7.93
N ASP A 107 11.78 17.76 7.76
CA ASP A 107 12.00 19.16 8.08
C ASP A 107 12.00 19.44 9.60
N GLY A 108 11.57 18.47 10.41
CA GLY A 108 11.59 18.57 11.87
C GLY A 108 10.47 19.38 12.49
N LEU A 109 9.39 19.60 11.73
CA LEU A 109 8.26 20.45 12.10
C LEU A 109 7.24 19.73 13.00
N VAL A 110 7.40 18.42 13.19
CA VAL A 110 6.37 17.56 13.80
C VAL A 110 6.75 17.14 15.22
N TYR A 111 5.83 17.39 16.15
CA TYR A 111 5.93 17.01 17.54
C TYR A 111 4.76 16.09 17.95
N ARG A 112 5.05 15.09 18.77
CA ARG A 112 4.09 14.11 19.31
C ARG A 112 4.01 14.23 20.82
N ALA A 113 2.79 14.10 21.36
CA ALA A 113 2.55 13.96 22.79
C ALA A 113 1.40 12.98 23.07
N SER A 114 1.30 12.50 24.31
CA SER A 114 0.16 11.69 24.74
C SER A 114 -1.03 12.59 25.12
N LYS A 115 -2.23 12.23 24.64
CA LYS A 115 -3.47 12.90 24.95
C LYS A 115 -3.79 12.80 26.44
N SER A 116 -3.47 11.67 27.08
CA SER A 116 -3.62 11.46 28.52
C SER A 116 -2.72 12.37 29.38
N GLU A 117 -1.54 12.74 28.86
CA GLU A 117 -0.62 13.65 29.54
C GLU A 117 -1.04 15.12 29.40
N ILE A 118 -1.61 15.49 28.25
CA ILE A 118 -2.08 16.84 27.98
C ILE A 118 -3.43 17.11 28.65
N TYR A 119 -4.40 16.23 28.44
CA TYR A 119 -5.76 16.38 28.91
C TYR A 119 -5.99 15.53 30.15
N ARG A 120 -6.11 16.19 31.31
CA ARG A 120 -6.30 15.56 32.63
C ARG A 120 -7.61 14.77 32.77
N ALA A 121 -8.57 14.99 31.87
CA ALA A 121 -9.84 14.27 31.83
C ALA A 121 -10.12 13.80 30.39
N PRO A 122 -10.54 12.53 30.20
CA PRO A 122 -10.98 12.07 28.89
C PRO A 122 -12.19 12.91 28.47
N LYS A 123 -12.08 13.59 27.33
CA LYS A 123 -13.22 14.31 26.75
C LYS A 123 -14.30 13.27 26.42
N PRO A 124 -15.54 13.43 26.91
CA PRO A 124 -16.61 12.48 26.62
C PRO A 124 -16.78 12.38 25.10
N ARG A 125 -16.86 11.16 24.58
CA ARG A 125 -17.10 10.90 23.16
C ARG A 125 -18.44 11.53 22.80
N ASN A 126 -18.44 12.41 21.82
CA ASN A 126 -19.68 12.98 21.33
C ASN A 126 -20.26 12.03 20.28
N GLU A 127 -21.22 11.19 20.68
CA GLU A 127 -21.86 10.19 19.81
C GLU A 127 -22.51 10.80 18.56
N SER A 128 -22.90 12.08 18.60
CA SER A 128 -23.45 12.78 17.43
C SER A 128 -22.39 13.10 16.35
N ILE A 129 -21.12 13.21 16.73
CA ILE A 129 -20.00 13.51 15.83
C ILE A 129 -19.24 12.23 15.48
N ASP A 130 -19.12 11.32 16.44
CA ASP A 130 -18.30 10.12 16.34
C ASP A 130 -19.12 8.90 16.81
N PRO A 131 -20.00 8.34 15.93
CA PRO A 131 -20.86 7.23 16.27
C PRO A 131 -20.04 5.97 16.57
N GLU A 132 -20.60 5.10 17.42
CA GLU A 132 -19.95 3.83 17.75
C GLU A 132 -19.65 3.05 16.48
N SER A 133 -18.37 2.84 16.21
CA SER A 133 -17.88 2.18 15.01
C SER A 133 -16.93 1.08 15.42
N ARG A 134 -16.75 0.11 14.52
CA ARG A 134 -15.80 -0.99 14.68
C ARG A 134 -14.34 -0.52 14.78
N TRP A 135 -14.09 0.73 14.41
CA TRP A 135 -12.77 1.34 14.35
C TRP A 135 -12.50 2.17 15.61
N PRO A 136 -11.26 2.19 16.12
CA PRO A 136 -10.89 3.04 17.24
C PRO A 136 -10.96 4.51 16.80
N GLY A 137 -12.08 5.17 17.06
CA GLY A 137 -12.32 6.57 16.68
C GLY A 137 -11.40 7.59 17.36
N THR A 138 -10.63 7.18 18.38
CA THR A 138 -9.67 8.04 19.06
C THR A 138 -8.37 7.31 19.35
N THR A 139 -7.25 8.03 19.20
CA THR A 139 -5.93 7.57 19.63
C THR A 139 -5.43 8.45 20.75
N ASP A 140 -4.59 7.88 21.61
CA ASP A 140 -3.92 8.61 22.68
C ASP A 140 -2.74 9.47 22.19
N GLN A 141 -2.56 9.60 20.87
CA GLN A 141 -1.54 10.45 20.28
C GLN A 141 -2.13 11.79 19.85
N VAL A 142 -1.40 12.86 20.14
CA VAL A 142 -1.63 14.19 19.59
C VAL A 142 -0.41 14.56 18.78
N LEU A 143 -0.61 14.83 17.49
CA LEU A 143 0.42 15.33 16.59
C LEU A 143 0.19 16.81 16.36
N ILE A 144 1.27 17.58 16.41
CA ILE A 144 1.17 19.00 16.11
C ILE A 144 2.35 19.47 15.28
N MET A 145 2.04 20.34 14.32
CA MET A 145 3.00 20.96 13.40
C MET A 145 3.37 22.35 13.92
N THR A 146 4.68 22.63 14.00
CA THR A 146 5.25 23.93 14.37
C THR A 146 6.18 24.43 13.28
N GLY A 147 6.55 25.72 13.32
CA GLY A 147 7.52 26.31 12.38
C GLY A 147 8.99 25.92 12.65
N GLY A 148 9.26 24.78 13.30
CA GLY A 148 10.59 24.28 13.64
C GLY A 148 10.93 24.36 15.13
N GLU A 149 10.39 25.33 15.84
CA GLU A 149 10.57 25.47 17.29
C GLU A 149 9.63 24.54 18.09
N PRO A 150 10.07 23.97 19.22
CA PRO A 150 9.22 23.10 20.03
C PRO A 150 8.06 23.88 20.68
N PRO A 151 6.91 23.25 20.93
CA PRO A 151 5.77 23.90 21.57
C PRO A 151 6.11 24.40 22.97
N ARG A 152 5.82 25.68 23.27
CA ARG A 152 5.99 26.27 24.61
C ARG A 152 4.72 26.20 25.44
N ILE A 153 4.84 26.22 26.76
CA ILE A 153 3.68 26.18 27.66
C ILE A 153 2.76 27.38 27.37
N GLY A 154 1.46 27.10 27.17
CA GLY A 154 0.46 28.13 26.84
C GLY A 154 0.21 28.34 25.34
N PHE A 155 0.75 27.46 24.50
CA PHE A 155 0.46 27.48 23.06
C PHE A 155 -1.04 27.30 22.76
N SER A 156 -1.51 27.90 21.66
CA SER A 156 -2.89 27.73 21.16
C SER A 156 -2.90 27.16 19.75
N ILE A 157 -3.92 26.36 19.42
CA ILE A 157 -4.10 25.82 18.07
C ILE A 157 -4.84 26.87 17.25
N ALA A 158 -4.30 27.24 16.09
CA ALA A 158 -4.94 28.19 15.21
C ALA A 158 -6.32 27.67 14.77
N THR A 159 -7.37 28.47 14.91
CA THR A 159 -8.75 28.05 14.62
C THR A 159 -8.97 27.67 13.14
N GLN A 160 -8.09 28.10 12.24
CA GLN A 160 -8.20 27.92 10.79
C GLN A 160 -7.04 27.14 10.16
N SER A 161 -6.04 26.73 10.93
CA SER A 161 -4.89 25.96 10.42
C SER A 161 -4.42 24.95 11.46
N SER A 162 -3.84 23.84 11.00
CA SER A 162 -3.25 22.80 11.88
C SER A 162 -1.95 23.24 12.57
N CYS A 163 -1.69 24.56 12.60
CA CYS A 163 -0.46 25.14 13.13
C CYS A 163 -0.67 25.63 14.56
N ILE A 164 0.40 25.57 15.35
CA ILE A 164 0.45 26.15 16.69
C ILE A 164 0.82 27.62 16.62
N LEU A 165 0.07 28.45 17.36
CA LEU A 165 0.49 29.78 17.77
C LEU A 165 1.23 29.68 19.11
N GLN A 166 2.52 30.01 19.08
CA GLN A 166 3.33 30.14 20.28
C GLN A 166 2.80 31.29 21.15
N PRO A 167 2.95 31.22 22.49
CA PRO A 167 2.56 32.30 23.39
C PRO A 167 3.31 33.61 23.07
N GLU A 168 2.70 34.76 23.34
CA GLU A 168 3.33 36.08 23.16
C GLU A 168 4.58 36.27 24.05
N ASP A 169 4.68 35.50 25.15
CA ASP A 169 5.85 35.48 26.02
C ASP A 169 6.96 34.61 25.40
N GLU A 170 7.96 35.29 24.82
CA GLU A 170 9.13 34.67 24.17
C GLU A 170 10.02 33.89 25.16
N ASN A 171 9.89 34.12 26.47
CA ASN A 171 10.62 33.40 27.53
C ASN A 171 9.85 32.20 28.09
N ALA A 172 8.65 31.89 27.58
CA ALA A 172 7.89 30.74 28.04
C ALA A 172 8.70 29.44 27.84
N PRO A 173 8.82 28.57 28.86
CA PRO A 173 9.59 27.34 28.75
C PRO A 173 8.94 26.37 27.74
N VAL A 174 9.79 25.53 27.14
CA VAL A 174 9.35 24.44 26.25
C VAL A 174 8.53 23.42 27.05
N ASP A 175 7.41 22.96 26.48
CA ASP A 175 6.59 21.92 27.11
C ASP A 175 7.28 20.55 26.97
N PRO A 176 7.71 19.92 28.08
CA PRO A 176 8.44 18.65 28.04
C PRO A 176 7.59 17.46 27.58
N ARG A 177 6.27 17.62 27.47
CA ARG A 177 5.36 16.55 27.02
C ARG A 177 5.46 16.29 25.52
N PHE A 178 5.95 17.28 24.76
CA PHE A 178 6.08 17.20 23.31
C PHE A 178 7.46 16.70 22.90
N HIS A 179 7.47 15.60 22.17
CA HIS A 179 8.68 14.97 21.67
C HIS A 179 8.73 15.14 20.15
N ARG A 180 9.89 15.56 19.63
CA ARG A 180 10.08 15.68 18.17
C ARG A 180 10.02 14.29 17.53
N VAL A 181 9.23 14.16 16.48
CA VAL A 181 9.15 12.92 15.70
C VAL A 181 10.34 12.88 14.74
N GLY A 182 11.18 11.85 14.84
CA GLY A 182 12.32 11.66 13.95
C GLY A 182 12.05 10.73 12.77
N THR A 183 10.96 9.98 12.78
CA THR A 183 10.61 9.02 11.72
C THR A 183 9.11 8.78 11.71
N ILE A 184 8.53 8.63 10.51
CA ILE A 184 7.11 8.32 10.30
C ILE A 184 6.63 7.08 11.06
N ARG A 185 7.51 6.10 11.31
CA ARG A 185 7.24 4.88 12.10
C ARG A 185 6.89 5.15 13.55
N ALA A 186 7.24 6.32 14.08
CA ALA A 186 6.89 6.72 15.43
C ALA A 186 5.48 7.34 15.51
N ILE A 187 4.74 7.39 14.40
CA ILE A 187 3.34 7.81 14.37
C ILE A 187 2.48 6.56 14.24
N ASP A 188 1.46 6.45 15.10
CA ASP A 188 0.54 5.32 15.07
C ASP A 188 -0.50 5.53 13.95
N ASN A 189 -0.66 4.56 13.07
CA ASN A 189 -1.75 4.62 12.08
C ASN A 189 -3.05 4.19 12.75
N ILE A 190 -3.97 5.14 12.95
CA ILE A 190 -5.28 4.90 13.57
C ILE A 190 -6.19 4.00 12.71
N TYR A 191 -5.90 3.94 11.41
CA TYR A 191 -6.60 3.13 10.42
C TYR A 191 -5.97 1.74 10.22
N ASP A 192 -4.89 1.42 10.94
CA ASP A 192 -4.31 0.08 10.89
C ASP A 192 -4.76 -0.76 12.09
N LEU A 193 -5.70 -1.68 11.86
CA LEU A 193 -6.09 -2.71 12.84
C LEU A 193 -5.18 -3.95 12.79
N GLY A 194 -4.18 -3.95 11.92
CA GLY A 194 -3.38 -5.09 11.53
C GLY A 194 -3.96 -5.83 10.33
N PHE A 195 -3.08 -6.39 9.50
CA PHE A 195 -3.40 -7.02 8.21
C PHE A 195 -4.66 -7.90 8.20
N TRP A 196 -4.81 -8.81 9.16
CA TRP A 196 -5.95 -9.73 9.20
C TRP A 196 -7.28 -9.03 9.50
N ARG A 197 -7.28 -8.03 10.38
CA ARG A 197 -8.49 -7.27 10.70
C ARG A 197 -8.88 -6.35 9.55
N ASN A 198 -7.89 -5.72 8.91
CA ASN A 198 -8.10 -4.91 7.71
C ASN A 198 -8.65 -5.77 6.56
N LEU A 199 -8.13 -6.99 6.39
CA LEU A 199 -8.61 -7.94 5.37
C LEU A 199 -10.04 -8.41 5.66
N GLN A 200 -10.36 -8.76 6.91
CA GLN A 200 -11.71 -9.13 7.31
C GLN A 200 -12.70 -8.00 7.09
N ASP A 201 -12.31 -6.77 7.44
CA ASP A 201 -13.16 -5.60 7.24
C ASP A 201 -13.44 -5.34 5.75
N MET A 202 -12.40 -5.38 4.92
CA MET A 202 -12.55 -5.24 3.47
C MET A 202 -13.44 -6.34 2.86
N MET A 203 -13.36 -7.56 3.38
CA MET A 203 -14.19 -8.69 2.93
C MET A 203 -15.59 -8.70 3.55
N ASN A 204 -15.91 -7.73 4.40
CA ASN A 204 -17.14 -7.64 5.19
C ASN A 204 -17.46 -8.94 5.95
N TRP A 205 -16.42 -9.59 6.47
CA TRP A 205 -16.55 -10.84 7.23
C TRP A 205 -17.03 -10.53 8.65
N PRO A 206 -18.05 -11.25 9.18
CA PRO A 206 -18.50 -11.05 10.56
C PRO A 206 -17.40 -11.50 11.53
N VAL A 207 -16.92 -10.56 12.34
CA VAL A 207 -15.98 -10.86 13.42
C VAL A 207 -16.76 -11.46 14.58
N GLN A 208 -16.35 -12.63 15.06
CA GLN A 208 -16.83 -13.22 16.32
C GLN A 208 -16.30 -12.45 17.53
#